data_AF-A0A3M1WJ67-F1
#
_entry.id   AF-A0A3M1WJ67-F1
#
_cell.length_a   1.000
_cell.length_b   1.000
_cell.length_c   1.000
_cell.angle_alpha   90.00
_cell.angle_beta   90.00
_cell.angle_gamma   90.00
#
_symmetry.space_group_name_H-M   'P 1'
#
loop_
_entity.id
_entity.type
_entity.pdbx_description
1 polymer ?
#
loop_
_entity_poly.entity_id
_entity_poly.type
_entity_poly.pdbx_seq_one_letter_code
_entity_poly.pdbx_strand_id
1 'polypeptide(L)'
;MKQFFIKANKYLDRDTTAFYHTPYTGFQNPGNPDYLNHLKNTYNSFSVQKLRSAVQALRSVLQEDLPQILQKLNVDLITVCVVPRAKAEKTYYANQKLFKTTVQEVIQQIDGFIDGTDYILRHTDTRTTHLPREMPNYNNNGPDPYPGITEDTCTISEEVRGKNILLVDDIYTPGVNVDEDAINALLKAGARTVTFYAVGYTMKRDQGWW
;
A
#
# COMPACT_ATOMS: atom_id res chain seq x y z
N MET A 1 -13.13 1.15 -9.90
CA MET A 1 -12.61 2.10 -8.87
C MET A 1 -13.69 3.00 -8.24
N LYS A 2 -13.56 3.35 -6.96
CA LYS A 2 -14.35 4.37 -6.23
C LYS A 2 -13.43 5.43 -5.60
N GLN A 3 -13.90 6.67 -5.53
CA GLN A 3 -13.20 7.79 -4.87
C GLN A 3 -13.76 7.99 -3.45
N PHE A 4 -12.89 8.38 -2.52
CA PHE A 4 -13.24 8.75 -1.15
C PHE A 4 -12.23 9.77 -0.59
N PHE A 5 -12.42 10.14 0.68
CA PHE A 5 -11.47 10.97 1.42
C PHE A 5 -11.00 10.25 2.68
N ILE A 6 -9.70 10.18 2.87
CA ILE A 6 -9.10 9.86 4.16
C ILE A 6 -9.18 11.14 4.99
N LYS A 7 -9.83 11.07 6.15
CA LYS A 7 -10.02 12.23 7.02
C LYS A 7 -8.78 12.51 7.86
N ALA A 8 -8.47 13.79 8.02
CA ALA A 8 -7.43 14.24 8.92
C ALA A 8 -7.65 13.66 10.34
N ASN A 9 -6.55 13.27 10.97
CA ASN A 9 -6.54 12.69 12.31
C ASN A 9 -5.16 12.91 12.95
N LYS A 10 -4.87 12.23 14.07
CA LYS A 10 -3.59 12.41 14.77
C LYS A 10 -2.33 11.94 14.00
N TYR A 11 -2.49 11.20 12.90
CA TYR A 11 -1.41 10.72 12.03
C TYR A 11 -1.31 11.50 10.73
N LEU A 12 -2.41 12.10 10.28
CA LEU A 12 -2.53 12.81 9.00
C LEU A 12 -3.08 14.21 9.21
N ASP A 13 -2.30 15.22 8.86
CA ASP A 13 -2.60 16.62 9.19
C ASP A 13 -3.71 17.23 8.31
N ARG A 14 -4.10 16.58 7.21
CA ARG A 14 -5.10 17.10 6.27
C ARG A 14 -5.89 16.00 5.57
N ASP A 15 -7.15 16.30 5.26
CA ASP A 15 -7.97 15.43 4.41
C ASP A 15 -7.23 15.14 3.09
N THR A 16 -7.22 13.86 2.70
CA THR A 16 -6.48 13.39 1.52
C THR A 16 -7.43 12.69 0.56
N THR A 17 -7.36 13.07 -0.72
CA THR A 17 -8.08 12.39 -1.80
C THR A 17 -7.55 10.98 -1.94
N ALA A 18 -8.46 10.02 -2.02
CA ALA A 18 -8.11 8.63 -2.10
C ALA A 18 -9.02 7.85 -3.04
N PHE A 19 -8.51 6.74 -3.56
CA PHE A 19 -9.22 5.82 -4.44
C PHE A 19 -9.09 4.38 -3.95
N TYR A 20 -10.08 3.55 -4.24
CA TYR A 20 -9.93 2.11 -4.09
C TYR A 20 -10.61 1.32 -5.19
N HIS A 21 -10.10 0.12 -5.47
CA HIS A 21 -10.68 -0.73 -6.51
C HIS A 21 -11.92 -1.48 -6.00
N THR A 22 -11.77 -2.30 -4.96
CA THR A 22 -12.81 -3.22 -4.49
C THR A 22 -12.88 -3.33 -2.95
N PRO A 23 -14.05 -3.63 -2.35
CA PRO A 23 -14.14 -3.97 -0.94
C PRO A 23 -13.28 -5.20 -0.57
N TYR A 24 -12.57 -5.10 0.54
CA TYR A 24 -11.89 -6.21 1.19
C TYR A 24 -12.82 -6.77 2.28
N THR A 25 -13.32 -7.99 2.07
CA THR A 25 -14.30 -8.62 2.96
C THR A 25 -13.67 -9.63 3.92
N GLY A 26 -12.39 -9.94 3.74
CA GLY A 26 -11.62 -10.92 4.52
C GLY A 26 -11.19 -12.11 3.67
N PHE A 27 -9.99 -12.63 3.91
CA PHE A 27 -9.42 -13.72 3.12
C PHE A 27 -10.36 -14.93 3.05
N GLN A 28 -10.56 -15.48 1.85
CA GLN A 28 -11.44 -16.61 1.52
C GLN A 28 -12.95 -16.33 1.66
N ASN A 29 -13.36 -15.10 1.96
CA ASN A 29 -14.77 -14.72 1.88
C ASN A 29 -15.21 -14.58 0.41
N PRO A 30 -16.47 -14.91 0.07
CA PRO A 30 -16.99 -14.72 -1.27
C PRO A 30 -16.79 -13.28 -1.77
N GLY A 31 -16.21 -13.15 -2.97
CA GLY A 31 -15.95 -11.84 -3.60
C GLY A 31 -14.74 -11.07 -3.06
N ASN A 32 -13.99 -11.61 -2.10
CA ASN A 32 -12.77 -10.97 -1.61
C ASN A 32 -11.65 -10.98 -2.67
N PRO A 33 -10.83 -9.91 -2.80
CA PRO A 33 -9.65 -9.92 -3.65
C PRO A 33 -8.51 -10.77 -3.04
N ASP A 34 -8.71 -12.09 -2.96
CA ASP A 34 -7.77 -13.04 -2.35
C ASP A 34 -6.38 -13.03 -2.99
N TYR A 35 -6.27 -12.56 -4.24
CA TYR A 35 -4.98 -12.37 -4.89
C TYR A 35 -4.05 -11.44 -4.07
N LEU A 36 -4.56 -10.48 -3.30
CA LEU A 36 -3.75 -9.64 -2.42
C LEU A 36 -3.09 -10.48 -1.31
N ASN A 37 -3.85 -11.38 -0.67
CA ASN A 37 -3.31 -12.31 0.32
C ASN A 37 -2.32 -13.30 -0.31
N HIS A 38 -2.57 -13.73 -1.55
CA HIS A 38 -1.66 -14.59 -2.30
C HIS A 38 -0.33 -13.89 -2.60
N LEU A 39 -0.35 -12.62 -2.99
CA LEU A 39 0.86 -11.83 -3.27
C LEU A 39 1.67 -11.52 -2.01
N LYS A 40 1.01 -11.35 -0.86
CA LYS A 40 1.71 -11.22 0.44
C LYS A 40 2.56 -12.45 0.75
N ASN A 41 2.07 -13.63 0.37
CA ASN A 41 2.73 -14.93 0.52
C ASN A 41 3.45 -15.06 1.87
N THR A 42 2.75 -14.73 2.97
CA THR A 42 3.35 -14.50 4.31
C THR A 42 4.22 -15.67 4.78
N TYR A 43 3.81 -16.90 4.48
CA TYR A 43 4.52 -18.13 4.86
C TYR A 43 5.43 -18.69 3.75
N ASN A 44 5.59 -17.97 2.65
CA ASN A 44 6.42 -18.35 1.52
C ASN A 44 6.11 -19.76 0.96
N SER A 45 4.83 -20.14 0.94
CA SER A 45 4.40 -21.53 0.69
C SER A 45 3.47 -21.69 -0.52
N PHE A 46 3.04 -20.59 -1.14
CA PHE A 46 2.17 -20.68 -2.32
C PHE A 46 2.92 -21.12 -3.57
N SER A 47 2.25 -21.92 -4.40
CA SER A 47 2.80 -22.42 -5.66
C SER A 47 3.01 -21.29 -6.68
N VAL A 48 3.98 -21.49 -7.58
CA VAL A 48 4.28 -20.55 -8.66
C VAL A 48 3.02 -20.22 -9.49
N GLN A 49 2.20 -21.24 -9.81
CA GLN A 49 0.98 -21.03 -10.58
C GLN A 49 -0.02 -20.13 -9.85
N LYS A 50 -0.19 -20.33 -8.53
CA LYS A 50 -1.08 -19.51 -7.70
C LYS A 50 -0.61 -18.05 -7.66
N LEU A 51 0.69 -17.84 -7.50
CA LEU A 51 1.30 -16.51 -7.51
C LEU A 51 1.17 -15.84 -8.88
N ARG A 52 1.35 -16.58 -9.98
CA ARG A 52 1.18 -16.06 -11.34
C ARG A 52 -0.25 -15.58 -11.61
N SER A 53 -1.24 -16.37 -11.19
CA SER A 53 -2.64 -15.95 -11.27
C SER A 53 -2.93 -14.69 -10.45
N ALA A 54 -2.31 -14.58 -9.26
CA ALA A 54 -2.48 -13.40 -8.41
C ALA A 54 -1.82 -12.15 -9.00
N VAL A 55 -0.63 -12.28 -9.60
CA VAL A 55 0.05 -11.20 -10.34
C VAL A 55 -0.80 -10.73 -11.51
N GLN A 56 -1.37 -11.67 -12.29
CA GLN A 56 -2.21 -11.30 -13.42
C GLN A 56 -3.48 -10.55 -12.99
N ALA A 57 -4.11 -10.96 -11.88
CA ALA A 57 -5.27 -10.27 -11.33
C ALA A 57 -4.94 -8.83 -10.90
N LEU A 58 -3.83 -8.64 -10.16
CA LEU A 58 -3.38 -7.30 -9.77
C LEU A 58 -3.02 -6.45 -11.00
N ARG A 59 -2.32 -7.03 -11.98
CA ARG A 59 -1.95 -6.34 -13.21
C ARG A 59 -3.18 -5.79 -13.95
N SER A 60 -4.22 -6.62 -14.12
CA SER A 60 -5.45 -6.19 -14.77
C SER A 60 -6.14 -5.04 -14.02
N VAL A 61 -6.17 -5.10 -12.69
CA VAL A 61 -6.73 -4.01 -11.86
C VAL A 61 -5.94 -2.71 -12.03
N LEU A 62 -4.62 -2.76 -11.97
CA LEU A 62 -3.78 -1.56 -12.08
C LEU A 62 -3.83 -0.95 -13.50
N GLN A 63 -3.88 -1.79 -14.53
CA GLN A 63 -4.04 -1.33 -15.92
C GLN A 63 -5.39 -0.64 -16.17
N GLU A 64 -6.44 -1.02 -15.43
CA GLU A 64 -7.74 -0.37 -15.49
C GLU A 64 -7.77 0.93 -14.67
N ASP A 65 -7.32 0.88 -13.41
CA ASP A 65 -7.54 1.97 -12.45
C ASP A 65 -6.54 3.12 -12.60
N LEU A 66 -5.25 2.84 -12.86
CA LEU A 66 -4.21 3.88 -12.87
C LEU A 66 -4.47 5.00 -13.91
N PRO A 67 -4.79 4.71 -15.19
CA PRO A 67 -5.12 5.76 -16.16
C PRO A 67 -6.32 6.63 -15.74
N GLN A 68 -7.32 6.02 -15.11
CA GLN A 68 -8.50 6.73 -14.61
C GLN A 68 -8.15 7.66 -13.44
N ILE A 69 -7.19 7.29 -12.59
CA ILE A 69 -6.70 8.17 -11.51
C ILE A 69 -6.04 9.41 -12.10
N LEU A 70 -5.13 9.27 -13.06
CA LEU A 70 -4.50 10.43 -13.73
C LEU A 70 -5.54 11.37 -14.31
N GLN A 71 -6.52 10.82 -15.04
CA GLN A 71 -7.61 11.60 -15.63
C GLN A 71 -8.43 12.35 -14.57
N LYS A 72 -8.79 11.69 -13.45
CA LYS A 72 -9.57 12.30 -12.37
C LYS A 72 -8.79 13.36 -11.59
N LEU A 73 -7.48 13.19 -11.47
CA LEU A 73 -6.60 14.17 -10.83
C LEU A 73 -6.26 15.35 -11.77
N ASN A 74 -6.53 15.21 -13.07
CA ASN A 74 -6.18 16.19 -14.10
C ASN A 74 -4.68 16.55 -14.05
N VAL A 75 -3.83 15.52 -14.01
CA VAL A 75 -2.37 15.65 -14.04
C VAL A 75 -1.79 14.80 -15.17
N ASP A 76 -0.80 15.33 -15.86
CA ASP A 76 -0.12 14.62 -16.97
C ASP A 76 0.96 13.66 -16.48
N LEU A 77 1.48 13.88 -15.27
CA LEU A 77 2.60 13.14 -14.70
C LEU A 77 2.48 13.01 -13.19
N ILE A 78 2.63 11.79 -12.67
CA ILE A 78 2.62 11.49 -11.24
C ILE A 78 3.69 10.47 -10.87
N THR A 79 4.30 10.61 -9.69
CA THR A 79 5.27 9.63 -9.18
C THR A 79 4.57 8.60 -8.30
N VAL A 80 4.81 7.32 -8.55
CA VAL A 80 4.17 6.23 -7.83
C VAL A 80 5.08 5.73 -6.73
N CYS A 81 4.63 5.83 -5.48
CA CYS A 81 5.28 5.23 -4.32
C CYS A 81 4.45 4.05 -3.84
N VAL A 82 5.08 3.08 -3.18
CA VAL A 82 4.38 1.93 -2.57
C VAL A 82 4.62 1.95 -1.06
N VAL A 83 3.57 1.74 -0.27
CA VAL A 83 3.71 1.64 1.20
C VAL A 83 4.60 0.43 1.52
N PRO A 84 5.69 0.61 2.28
CA PRO A 84 6.57 -0.50 2.60
C PRO A 84 5.88 -1.47 3.56
N ARG A 85 6.06 -2.77 3.33
CA ARG A 85 5.61 -3.82 4.24
C ARG A 85 6.27 -3.69 5.62
N ALA A 86 5.68 -4.38 6.61
CA ALA A 86 6.08 -4.31 8.01
C ALA A 86 7.58 -4.50 8.30
N LYS A 87 8.29 -5.31 7.52
CA LYS A 87 9.72 -5.62 7.71
C LYS A 87 10.59 -4.94 6.66
N ALA A 88 11.88 -4.78 6.97
CA ALA A 88 12.83 -4.28 5.97
C ALA A 88 12.81 -5.13 4.69
N GLU A 89 12.93 -4.50 3.52
CA GLU A 89 12.72 -5.16 2.23
C GLU A 89 13.67 -6.35 1.97
N LYS A 90 14.89 -6.28 2.51
CA LYS A 90 15.88 -7.38 2.46
C LYS A 90 15.44 -8.67 3.17
N THR A 91 14.43 -8.58 4.03
CA THR A 91 13.90 -9.73 4.80
C THR A 91 12.98 -10.60 3.94
N TYR A 92 12.38 -10.04 2.88
CA TYR A 92 11.41 -10.74 2.04
C TYR A 92 12.09 -11.47 0.88
N TYR A 93 11.60 -12.67 0.59
CA TYR A 93 11.95 -13.38 -0.65
C TYR A 93 11.32 -12.71 -1.87
N ALA A 94 11.87 -12.97 -3.07
CA ALA A 94 11.36 -12.38 -4.31
C ALA A 94 9.85 -12.64 -4.52
N ASN A 95 9.39 -13.85 -4.20
CA ASN A 95 7.98 -14.24 -4.30
C ASN A 95 7.07 -13.68 -3.18
N GLN A 96 7.61 -12.85 -2.28
CA GLN A 96 6.86 -12.07 -1.28
C GLN A 96 6.87 -10.56 -1.60
N LYS A 97 7.60 -10.15 -2.64
CA LYS A 97 7.70 -8.77 -3.15
C LYS A 97 6.79 -8.52 -4.36
N LEU A 98 6.00 -9.51 -4.75
CA LEU A 98 5.26 -9.53 -6.01
C LEU A 98 4.26 -8.37 -6.15
N PHE A 99 3.71 -7.84 -5.06
CA PHE A 99 2.84 -6.66 -5.12
C PHE A 99 3.60 -5.45 -5.69
N LYS A 100 4.71 -5.07 -5.05
CA LYS A 100 5.56 -3.95 -5.46
C LYS A 100 6.11 -4.15 -6.88
N THR A 101 6.63 -5.33 -7.20
CA THR A 101 7.16 -5.59 -8.55
C THR A 101 6.07 -5.55 -9.61
N THR A 102 4.84 -5.98 -9.32
CA THR A 102 3.72 -5.85 -10.26
C THR A 102 3.34 -4.38 -10.46
N VAL A 103 3.35 -3.55 -9.40
CA VAL A 103 3.15 -2.09 -9.54
C VAL A 103 4.22 -1.48 -10.44
N GLN A 104 5.50 -1.78 -10.19
CA GLN A 104 6.64 -1.33 -11.01
C GLN A 104 6.48 -1.71 -12.49
N GLU A 105 6.14 -2.97 -12.77
CA GLU A 105 5.95 -3.45 -14.14
C GLU A 105 4.80 -2.75 -14.86
N VAL A 106 3.70 -2.47 -14.16
CA VAL A 106 2.52 -1.82 -14.78
C VAL A 106 2.80 -0.35 -15.09
N ILE A 107 3.40 0.39 -14.16
CA ILE A 107 3.65 1.82 -14.36
C ILE A 107 4.68 2.09 -15.46
N GLN A 108 5.56 1.13 -15.75
CA GLN A 108 6.49 1.20 -16.89
C GLN A 108 5.81 0.98 -18.25
N GLN A 109 4.57 0.46 -18.27
CA GLN A 109 3.80 0.17 -19.49
C GLN A 109 2.77 1.25 -19.81
N ILE A 110 2.57 2.23 -18.93
CA ILE A 110 1.54 3.26 -19.05
C ILE A 110 2.21 4.63 -18.96
N ASP A 111 1.94 5.50 -19.92
CA ASP A 111 2.45 6.87 -19.91
C ASP A 111 1.88 7.67 -18.72
N GLY A 112 2.62 8.70 -18.30
CA GLY A 112 2.20 9.60 -17.22
C GLY A 112 2.58 9.13 -15.80
N PHE A 113 3.35 8.05 -15.67
CA PHE A 113 3.85 7.56 -14.38
C PHE A 113 5.38 7.59 -14.30
N ILE A 114 5.89 8.01 -13.15
CA ILE A 114 7.30 7.89 -12.76
C ILE A 114 7.41 6.83 -11.68
N ASP A 115 8.38 5.92 -11.83
CA ASP A 115 8.70 4.92 -10.81
C ASP A 115 9.41 5.57 -9.62
N GLY A 116 8.69 5.67 -8.49
CA GLY A 116 9.21 6.03 -7.18
C GLY A 116 8.97 4.93 -6.15
N THR A 117 8.78 3.68 -6.59
CA THR A 117 8.40 2.58 -5.70
C THR A 117 9.49 2.21 -4.68
N ASP A 118 10.71 2.68 -4.89
CA ASP A 118 11.86 2.61 -3.98
C ASP A 118 12.09 3.90 -3.17
N TYR A 119 11.18 4.89 -3.23
CA TYR A 119 11.37 6.16 -2.52
C TYR A 119 11.02 6.11 -1.03
N ILE A 120 10.32 5.05 -0.57
CA ILE A 120 10.04 4.81 0.84
C ILE A 120 10.55 3.41 1.18
N LEU A 121 11.66 3.35 1.93
CA LEU A 121 12.33 2.09 2.24
C LEU A 121 12.40 1.87 3.73
N ARG A 122 11.82 0.77 4.19
CA ARG A 122 11.86 0.40 5.60
C ARG A 122 13.23 -0.11 6.01
N HIS A 123 13.82 0.52 7.03
CA HIS A 123 15.06 0.06 7.66
C HIS A 123 14.83 -0.57 9.04
N THR A 124 13.72 -0.23 9.71
CA THR A 124 13.35 -0.76 11.03
C THR A 124 12.03 -1.51 10.95
N ASP A 125 11.97 -2.72 11.50
CA ASP A 125 10.76 -3.53 11.50
C ASP A 125 9.65 -2.90 12.37
N THR A 126 8.41 -2.98 11.91
CA THR A 126 7.21 -2.68 12.70
C THR A 126 6.34 -3.92 12.84
N ARG A 127 5.35 -3.84 13.72
CA ARG A 127 4.37 -4.89 13.89
C ARG A 127 3.37 -4.90 12.74
N THR A 128 2.99 -6.10 12.29
CA THR A 128 1.77 -6.31 11.52
C THR A 128 0.58 -6.41 12.49
N THR A 129 -0.37 -5.48 12.37
CA THR A 129 -1.51 -5.36 13.30
C THR A 129 -2.50 -6.53 13.23
N HIS A 130 -2.48 -7.30 12.14
CA HIS A 130 -3.41 -8.40 11.88
C HIS A 130 -2.87 -9.78 12.25
N LEU A 131 -1.63 -9.87 12.74
CA LEU A 131 -1.01 -11.13 13.14
C LEU A 131 -0.80 -11.16 14.65
N PRO A 132 -0.97 -12.32 15.32
CA PRO A 132 -0.51 -12.53 16.68
C PRO A 132 0.96 -12.12 16.89
N ARG A 133 1.34 -11.83 18.14
CA ARG A 133 2.74 -11.48 18.49
C ARG A 133 3.71 -12.62 18.19
N GLU A 134 3.28 -13.85 18.44
CA GLU A 134 4.07 -15.06 18.22
C GLU A 134 3.38 -15.94 17.20
N MET A 135 4.09 -16.28 16.13
CA MET A 135 3.64 -17.24 15.12
C MET A 135 4.81 -18.09 14.62
N PRO A 136 4.56 -19.35 14.24
CA PRO A 136 5.59 -20.18 13.63
C PRO A 136 6.23 -19.48 12.43
N ASN A 137 7.54 -19.32 12.46
CA ASN A 137 8.36 -18.78 11.37
C ASN A 137 8.04 -17.34 10.94
N TYR A 138 7.36 -16.54 11.78
CA TYR A 138 7.16 -15.11 11.55
C TYR A 138 7.37 -14.32 12.85
N ASN A 139 8.42 -13.52 12.90
CA ASN A 139 8.67 -12.64 14.04
C ASN A 139 7.88 -11.34 13.89
N ASN A 140 6.75 -11.22 14.59
CA ASN A 140 5.93 -10.01 14.59
C ASN A 140 6.45 -8.94 15.57
N ASN A 141 7.77 -8.69 15.52
CA ASN A 141 8.49 -7.69 16.31
C ASN A 141 8.19 -6.25 15.85
N GLY A 142 8.72 -5.28 16.60
CA GLY A 142 8.63 -3.86 16.31
C GLY A 142 7.46 -3.16 17.02
N PRO A 143 7.41 -1.83 16.91
CA PRO A 143 6.35 -1.02 17.51
C PRO A 143 5.00 -1.22 16.81
N ASP A 144 3.93 -1.02 17.58
CA ASP A 144 2.57 -0.81 17.06
C ASP A 144 2.46 0.57 16.36
N PRO A 145 1.48 0.82 15.48
CA PRO A 145 1.36 2.11 14.79
C PRO A 145 1.23 3.32 15.74
N TYR A 146 2.08 4.32 15.56
CA TYR A 146 2.06 5.60 16.27
C TYR A 146 2.37 6.77 15.31
N PRO A 147 1.93 8.02 15.59
CA PRO A 147 2.23 9.15 14.71
C PRO A 147 3.73 9.40 14.58
N GLY A 148 4.24 9.44 13.36
CA GLY A 148 5.66 9.56 13.03
C GLY A 148 6.36 8.22 12.78
N ILE A 149 5.66 7.08 12.89
CA ILE A 149 6.30 5.76 12.72
C ILE A 149 6.95 5.59 11.35
N THR A 150 6.39 6.16 10.28
CA THR A 150 6.99 6.07 8.95
C THR A 150 8.32 6.80 8.89
N GLU A 151 8.40 8.01 9.44
CA GLU A 151 9.64 8.80 9.50
C GLU A 151 10.71 8.11 10.37
N ASP A 152 10.30 7.47 11.46
CA ASP A 152 11.21 6.79 12.39
C ASP A 152 11.74 5.45 11.85
N THR A 153 11.01 4.81 10.93
CA THR A 153 11.29 3.43 10.51
C THR A 153 11.60 3.26 9.03
N CYS A 154 11.41 4.33 8.24
CA CYS A 154 11.67 4.34 6.81
C CYS A 154 12.59 5.50 6.43
N THR A 155 13.45 5.23 5.44
CA THR A 155 14.13 6.28 4.69
C THR A 155 13.20 6.75 3.58
N ILE A 156 12.98 8.06 3.50
CA ILE A 156 12.25 8.71 2.41
C ILE A 156 13.26 9.42 1.51
N SER A 157 13.20 9.13 0.21
CA SER A 157 14.11 9.74 -0.77
C SER A 157 13.82 11.23 -0.94
N GLU A 158 14.87 12.06 -1.02
CA GLU A 158 14.76 13.49 -1.36
C GLU A 158 14.08 13.73 -2.72
N GLU A 159 14.09 12.72 -3.59
CA GLU A 159 13.40 12.73 -4.88
C GLU A 159 11.88 12.91 -4.75
N VAL A 160 11.26 12.75 -3.57
CA VAL A 160 9.83 13.05 -3.40
C VAL A 160 9.53 14.55 -3.44
N ARG A 161 10.53 15.39 -3.20
CA ARG A 161 10.37 16.83 -3.02
C ARG A 161 9.78 17.50 -4.26
N GLY A 162 8.68 18.23 -4.07
CA GLY A 162 8.00 18.96 -5.12
C GLY A 162 7.20 18.10 -6.12
N LYS A 163 7.18 16.76 -5.96
CA LYS A 163 6.45 15.84 -6.84
C LYS A 163 5.00 15.65 -6.39
N ASN A 164 4.12 15.37 -7.35
CA ASN A 164 2.80 14.82 -7.06
C ASN A 164 2.97 13.31 -6.89
N ILE A 165 2.53 12.78 -5.75
CA ILE A 165 2.70 11.37 -5.40
C ILE A 165 1.36 10.64 -5.47
N LEU A 166 1.34 9.48 -6.12
CA LEU A 166 0.33 8.44 -5.92
C LEU A 166 0.93 7.39 -4.98
N LEU A 167 0.48 7.37 -3.73
CA LEU A 167 0.88 6.35 -2.76
C LEU A 167 -0.05 5.15 -2.88
N VAL A 168 0.52 3.98 -3.20
CA VAL A 168 -0.20 2.74 -3.42
C VAL A 168 0.00 1.78 -2.26
N ASP A 169 -1.08 1.23 -1.73
CA ASP A 169 -1.05 0.10 -0.80
C ASP A 169 -1.92 -1.07 -1.28
N ASP A 170 -1.71 -2.25 -0.69
CA ASP A 170 -2.54 -3.41 -0.99
C ASP A 170 -3.95 -3.25 -0.44
N ILE A 171 -4.11 -2.88 0.83
CA ILE A 171 -5.40 -2.84 1.53
C ILE A 171 -5.41 -1.67 2.51
N TYR A 172 -6.32 -0.74 2.27
CA TYR A 172 -6.62 0.29 3.25
C TYR A 172 -7.60 -0.23 4.32
N THR A 173 -7.24 -0.06 5.58
CA THR A 173 -8.08 -0.39 6.73
C THR A 173 -8.27 0.85 7.62
N PRO A 174 -9.45 1.50 7.56
CA PRO A 174 -9.69 2.72 8.34
C PRO A 174 -9.41 2.55 9.82
N GLY A 175 -8.59 3.43 10.39
CA GLY A 175 -8.27 3.45 11.82
C GLY A 175 -7.06 2.61 12.23
N VAL A 176 -6.40 1.91 11.31
CA VAL A 176 -5.06 1.33 11.55
C VAL A 176 -3.98 2.42 11.51
N ASN A 177 -4.18 3.44 10.67
CA ASN A 177 -3.35 4.64 10.58
C ASN A 177 -1.92 4.48 10.05
N VAL A 178 -1.60 3.34 9.41
CA VAL A 178 -0.30 3.17 8.74
C VAL A 178 -0.25 3.98 7.44
N ASP A 179 -1.34 3.94 6.66
CA ASP A 179 -1.43 4.70 5.41
C ASP A 179 -1.52 6.21 5.66
N GLU A 180 -2.31 6.62 6.65
CA GLU A 180 -2.40 8.00 7.11
C GLU A 180 -1.04 8.57 7.50
N ASP A 181 -0.25 7.80 8.24
CA ASP A 181 1.10 8.19 8.65
C ASP A 181 2.07 8.28 7.46
N ALA A 182 2.02 7.31 6.53
CA ALA A 182 2.86 7.32 5.34
C ALA A 182 2.56 8.49 4.40
N ILE A 183 1.28 8.85 4.24
CA ILE A 183 0.85 10.05 3.53
C ILE A 183 1.46 11.29 4.18
N ASN A 184 1.36 11.40 5.51
CA ASN A 184 1.86 12.57 6.23
C ASN A 184 3.39 12.69 6.15
N ALA A 185 4.11 11.57 6.23
CA ALA A 185 5.56 11.54 6.12
C ALA A 185 6.04 12.02 4.73
N LEU A 186 5.37 11.63 3.65
CA LEU A 186 5.64 12.14 2.30
C LEU A 186 5.39 13.64 2.19
N LEU A 187 4.30 14.15 2.77
CA LEU A 187 3.99 15.58 2.80
C LEU A 187 5.06 16.37 3.56
N LYS A 188 5.52 15.86 4.71
CA LYS A 188 6.61 16.47 5.50
C LYS A 188 7.96 16.44 4.78
N ALA A 189 8.23 15.37 4.03
CA ALA A 189 9.41 15.25 3.17
C ALA A 189 9.36 16.22 1.95
N GLY A 190 8.26 16.97 1.78
CA GLY A 190 8.14 18.03 0.80
C GLY A 190 7.47 17.61 -0.50
N ALA A 191 6.77 16.47 -0.53
CA ALA A 191 5.88 16.16 -1.65
C ALA A 191 4.86 17.30 -1.86
N ARG A 192 4.61 17.67 -3.13
CA ARG A 192 3.68 18.75 -3.47
C ARG A 192 2.24 18.35 -3.15
N THR A 193 1.88 17.15 -3.57
CA THR A 193 0.59 16.51 -3.28
C THR A 193 0.81 15.03 -3.03
N VAL A 194 -0.05 14.44 -2.22
CA VAL A 194 -0.13 12.98 -2.05
C VAL A 194 -1.58 12.59 -2.26
N THR A 195 -1.82 11.72 -3.24
CA THR A 195 -3.08 11.02 -3.44
C THR A 195 -2.86 9.57 -3.03
N PHE A 196 -3.85 8.97 -2.35
CA PHE A 196 -3.75 7.57 -1.94
C PHE A 196 -4.57 6.65 -2.84
N TYR A 197 -4.07 5.44 -3.08
CA TYR A 197 -4.81 4.39 -3.75
C TYR A 197 -4.57 3.04 -3.07
N ALA A 198 -5.65 2.32 -2.80
CA ALA A 198 -5.57 0.93 -2.34
C ALA A 198 -6.36 -0.01 -3.25
N VAL A 199 -5.86 -1.22 -3.45
CA VAL A 199 -6.60 -2.22 -4.22
C VAL A 199 -7.81 -2.71 -3.42
N GLY A 200 -7.59 -3.07 -2.15
CA GLY A 200 -8.63 -3.44 -1.21
C GLY A 200 -9.03 -2.28 -0.29
N TYR A 201 -10.31 -2.17 0.03
CA TYR A 201 -10.82 -1.27 1.07
C TYR A 201 -11.60 -2.06 2.12
N THR A 202 -11.13 -2.08 3.36
CA THR A 202 -11.87 -2.76 4.44
C THR A 202 -13.12 -1.95 4.79
N MET A 203 -14.29 -2.53 4.57
CA MET A 203 -15.55 -1.93 5.02
C MET A 203 -15.65 -2.10 6.54
N LYS A 204 -15.85 -1.01 7.29
CA LYS A 204 -16.26 -1.12 8.70
C LYS A 204 -17.55 -1.94 8.73
N ARG A 205 -17.55 -3.07 9.43
CA ARG A 205 -18.80 -3.75 9.80
C ARG A 205 -19.47 -2.85 10.84
N ASP A 206 -20.75 -2.52 10.65
CA ASP A 206 -21.55 -1.77 11.62
C ASP A 206 -21.81 -2.51 12.95
N GLN A 207 -21.04 -3.56 13.25
CA GLN A 207 -21.18 -4.35 14.47
C GLN A 207 -19.80 -4.75 15.00
N GLY A 208 -19.49 -4.22 16.19
CA GLY A 208 -18.69 -4.86 17.24
C GLY A 208 -17.27 -5.32 16.87
N TRP A 209 -16.30 -4.66 17.50
CA TRP A 209 -14.92 -5.08 17.75
C TRP A 209 -14.60 -6.58 17.55
N TRP A 210 -13.47 -6.81 16.88
CA TRP A 210 -12.72 -8.08 16.83
C TRP A 210 -12.20 -8.49 18.20
#